data_AF-A0A1Q9T2P7-F1
#
_entry.id   AF-A0A1Q9T2P7-F1
#
_cell.length_a   1.000
_cell.length_b   1.000
_cell.length_c   1.000
_cell.angle_alpha   90.00
_cell.angle_beta   90.00
_cell.angle_gamma   90.00
#
_symmetry.space_group_name_H-M   'P 1'
#
loop_
_entity.id
_entity.type
_entity.pdbx_description
1 polymer ?
#
loop_
_entity_poly.entity_id
_entity_poly.type
_entity_poly.pdbx_seq_one_letter_code
_entity_poly.pdbx_strand_id
1 'polypeptide(L)'
;MSGRNPLHHTSSQQPDETPVVLPHVVIIVTENSTLDVTVDGTPFPPPAAGSEWTRGTFGLLLDAVTKDRTIAVRIEVREVDGTVFTDLIHTRRRPASEADSTAAPTRRGRRARQQQPPVLVEVTGDGFVPGEDIAVAVIVAHTDATGTGAARALLDQRQLDALAESPHEVVLYGRISGTTVVRRVP
;
A
#
# COMPACT_ATOMS: atom_id res chain seq x y z
N MET A 1 -25.49 -60.46 -18.40
CA MET A 1 -26.65 -59.83 -17.74
C MET A 1 -26.32 -59.82 -16.26
N SER A 2 -26.10 -58.71 -15.55
CA SER A 2 -26.85 -57.46 -15.49
C SER A 2 -25.90 -56.28 -15.25
N GLY A 3 -26.22 -55.11 -15.80
CA GLY A 3 -25.36 -53.94 -15.84
C GLY A 3 -25.87 -52.75 -15.00
N ARG A 4 -24.88 -51.93 -14.61
CA ARG A 4 -24.89 -50.47 -14.39
C ARG A 4 -25.83 -49.89 -13.32
N ASN A 5 -25.17 -49.46 -12.24
CA ASN A 5 -25.60 -48.41 -11.32
C ASN A 5 -25.48 -47.03 -12.00
N PRO A 6 -26.52 -46.18 -12.06
CA PRO A 6 -26.34 -44.78 -12.40
C PRO A 6 -26.23 -43.95 -11.11
N LEU A 7 -25.04 -43.41 -10.85
CA LEU A 7 -24.87 -42.31 -9.91
C LEU A 7 -25.41 -41.04 -10.57
N HIS A 8 -26.35 -40.39 -9.89
CA HIS A 8 -26.84 -39.06 -10.25
C HIS A 8 -25.67 -38.06 -10.30
N HIS A 9 -25.28 -37.64 -11.50
CA HIS A 9 -24.51 -36.41 -11.68
C HIS A 9 -25.48 -35.24 -11.67
N THR A 10 -25.70 -34.65 -10.49
CA THR A 10 -26.23 -33.29 -10.42
C THR A 10 -25.11 -32.34 -10.84
N SER A 11 -25.27 -31.69 -12.01
CA SER A 11 -24.49 -30.51 -12.38
C SER A 11 -24.62 -29.44 -11.30
N SER A 12 -23.61 -29.32 -10.43
CA SER A 12 -23.48 -28.15 -9.58
C SER A 12 -23.00 -27.00 -10.45
N GLN A 13 -23.97 -26.25 -10.93
CA GLN A 13 -23.87 -24.92 -11.53
C GLN A 13 -22.89 -24.08 -10.71
N GLN A 14 -21.74 -23.76 -11.30
CA GLN A 14 -20.74 -22.87 -10.72
C GLN A 14 -21.39 -21.48 -10.62
N PRO A 15 -21.47 -20.85 -9.43
CA PRO A 15 -22.04 -19.52 -9.32
C PRO A 15 -21.23 -18.54 -10.16
N ASP A 16 -21.95 -17.80 -10.99
CA ASP A 16 -21.48 -16.71 -11.84
C ASP A 16 -20.63 -15.74 -10.99
N GLU A 17 -19.33 -15.68 -11.25
CA GLU A 17 -18.40 -14.83 -10.53
C GLU A 17 -18.62 -13.39 -11.02
N THR A 18 -19.56 -12.68 -10.41
CA THR A 18 -19.79 -11.25 -10.68
C THR A 18 -18.46 -10.50 -10.57
N PRO A 19 -18.03 -9.74 -11.60
CA PRO A 19 -16.80 -8.99 -11.56
C PRO A 19 -16.77 -8.08 -10.33
N VAL A 20 -15.69 -8.16 -9.54
CA VAL A 20 -15.48 -7.24 -8.41
C VAL A 20 -15.17 -5.86 -8.99
N VAL A 21 -16.18 -4.99 -9.04
CA VAL A 21 -16.03 -3.59 -9.43
C VAL A 21 -15.52 -2.81 -8.21
N LEU A 22 -14.24 -2.43 -8.25
CA LEU A 22 -13.63 -1.55 -7.26
C LEU A 22 -13.86 -0.09 -7.70
N PRO A 23 -14.38 0.79 -6.82
CA PRO A 23 -14.42 2.22 -7.08
C PRO A 23 -13.04 2.74 -7.46
N HIS A 24 -12.99 3.54 -8.52
CA HIS A 24 -11.76 4.09 -9.07
C HIS A 24 -11.61 5.56 -8.67
N VAL A 25 -10.57 5.85 -7.91
CA VAL A 25 -10.25 7.20 -7.44
C VAL A 25 -9.06 7.71 -8.23
N VAL A 26 -9.21 8.87 -8.88
CA VAL A 26 -8.10 9.56 -9.55
C VAL A 26 -7.80 10.86 -8.80
N ILE A 27 -6.55 11.04 -8.46
CA ILE A 27 -6.02 12.19 -7.72
C ILE A 27 -4.98 12.86 -8.62
N ILE A 28 -5.23 14.11 -8.99
CA ILE A 28 -4.29 14.90 -9.77
C ILE A 28 -3.66 15.93 -8.83
N VAL A 29 -2.34 15.87 -8.69
CA VAL A 29 -1.58 16.87 -7.96
C VAL A 29 -1.36 18.06 -8.88
N THR A 30 -1.76 19.24 -8.44
CA THR A 30 -1.59 20.51 -9.14
C THR A 30 -0.26 21.16 -8.79
N GLU A 31 0.15 22.18 -9.56
CA GLU A 31 1.40 22.93 -9.33
C GLU A 31 1.43 23.65 -7.97
N ASN A 32 0.27 24.02 -7.41
CA ASN A 32 0.14 24.60 -6.08
C ASN A 32 -0.01 23.56 -4.95
N SER A 33 0.30 22.29 -5.21
CA SER A 33 0.22 21.18 -4.23
C SER A 33 -1.19 20.91 -3.68
N THR A 34 -2.22 21.36 -4.39
CA THR A 34 -3.61 20.96 -4.17
C THR A 34 -3.91 19.66 -4.92
N LEU A 35 -4.99 18.99 -4.57
CA LEU A 35 -5.38 17.71 -5.13
C LEU A 35 -6.76 17.85 -5.77
N ASP A 36 -6.83 17.66 -7.08
CA ASP A 36 -8.10 17.48 -7.79
C ASP A 36 -8.47 16.00 -7.73
N VAL A 37 -9.61 15.70 -7.09
CA VAL A 37 -10.01 14.32 -6.82
C VAL A 37 -11.30 13.99 -7.55
N THR A 38 -11.32 12.84 -8.20
CA THR A 38 -12.53 12.23 -8.75
C THR A 38 -12.70 10.80 -8.25
N VAL A 39 -13.94 10.39 -7.98
CA VAL A 39 -14.33 9.01 -7.68
C VAL A 39 -15.29 8.55 -8.78
N ASP A 40 -14.91 7.53 -9.52
CA ASP A 40 -15.62 7.02 -10.70
C ASP A 40 -15.95 8.14 -11.71
N GLY A 41 -15.04 9.10 -11.86
CA GLY A 41 -15.17 10.27 -12.73
C GLY A 41 -16.00 11.43 -12.15
N THR A 42 -16.56 11.29 -10.94
CA THR A 42 -17.31 12.35 -10.26
C THR A 42 -16.41 13.16 -9.34
N PRO A 43 -16.39 14.51 -9.41
CA PRO A 43 -15.61 15.34 -8.49
C PRO A 43 -15.92 15.04 -7.02
N PHE A 44 -14.86 14.92 -6.21
CA PHE A 44 -14.96 14.62 -4.79
C PHE A 44 -14.43 15.80 -3.96
N PRO A 45 -15.28 16.79 -3.64
CA PRO A 45 -14.85 18.00 -2.95
C PRO A 45 -14.50 17.73 -1.48
N PRO A 46 -13.67 18.59 -0.86
CA PRO A 46 -13.38 18.55 0.57
C PRO A 46 -14.64 18.68 1.45
N PRO A 47 -14.62 18.12 2.68
CA PRO A 47 -15.80 18.07 3.53
C PRO A 47 -16.25 19.44 4.06
N ALA A 48 -15.37 20.43 4.09
CA ALA A 48 -15.69 21.79 4.52
C ALA A 48 -15.63 22.79 3.35
N ALA A 49 -16.64 23.66 3.26
CA ALA A 49 -16.68 24.71 2.25
C ALA A 49 -15.48 25.66 2.42
N GLY A 50 -14.69 25.82 1.35
CA GLY A 50 -13.47 26.64 1.35
C GLY A 50 -12.20 25.93 1.85
N SER A 51 -12.28 24.63 2.20
CA SER A 51 -11.09 23.80 2.38
C SER A 51 -10.66 23.18 1.05
N GLU A 52 -9.38 22.82 0.95
CA GLU A 52 -8.80 22.15 -0.22
C GLU A 52 -8.24 20.79 0.17
N TRP A 53 -8.32 19.83 -0.74
CA TRP A 53 -7.49 18.65 -0.64
C TRP A 53 -6.05 19.06 -0.96
N THR A 54 -5.15 18.74 -0.05
CA THR A 54 -3.71 18.93 -0.18
C THR A 54 -3.00 17.64 0.21
N ARG A 55 -1.69 17.53 -0.09
CA ARG A 55 -0.87 16.42 0.40
C ARG A 55 -0.97 16.25 1.93
N GLY A 56 -1.02 17.35 2.68
CA GLY A 56 -1.16 17.33 4.14
C GLY A 56 -2.49 16.73 4.63
N THR A 57 -3.54 16.80 3.80
CA THR A 57 -4.88 16.23 4.10
C THR A 57 -5.13 14.88 3.41
N PHE A 58 -4.12 14.30 2.76
CA PHE A 58 -4.28 13.07 1.97
C PHE A 58 -4.80 11.90 2.81
N GLY A 59 -4.42 11.80 4.09
CA GLY A 59 -4.96 10.78 5.00
C GLY A 59 -6.47 10.91 5.21
N LEU A 60 -6.98 12.13 5.35
CA LEU A 60 -8.41 12.40 5.49
C LEU A 60 -9.17 12.12 4.20
N LEU A 61 -8.56 12.47 3.06
CA LEU A 61 -9.09 12.11 1.74
C LEU A 61 -9.23 10.59 1.61
N LEU A 62 -8.20 9.85 2.02
CA LEU A 62 -8.17 8.39 1.95
C LEU A 62 -9.26 7.76 2.79
N ASP A 63 -9.44 8.23 4.01
CA ASP A 63 -10.51 7.75 4.90
C ASP A 63 -11.88 8.06 4.29
N ALA A 64 -12.07 9.25 3.71
CA ALA A 64 -13.33 9.64 3.08
C ALA A 64 -13.69 8.78 1.84
N VAL A 65 -12.76 8.57 0.90
CA VAL A 65 -13.03 7.77 -0.32
C VAL A 65 -13.15 6.28 -0.05
N THR A 66 -12.56 5.80 1.05
CA THR A 66 -12.68 4.40 1.48
C THR A 66 -13.82 4.16 2.47
N LYS A 67 -14.65 5.17 2.77
CA LYS A 67 -15.67 5.14 3.83
C LYS A 67 -15.11 4.61 5.15
N ASP A 68 -14.11 5.30 5.69
CA ASP A 68 -13.34 4.89 6.87
C ASP A 68 -12.70 3.50 6.72
N ARG A 69 -12.16 3.22 5.54
CA ARG A 69 -11.47 1.96 5.20
C ARG A 69 -12.37 0.72 5.25
N THR A 70 -13.68 0.91 5.06
CA THR A 70 -14.68 -0.17 5.02
C THR A 70 -14.94 -0.70 3.61
N ILE A 71 -14.54 0.03 2.56
CA ILE A 71 -14.59 -0.43 1.18
C ILE A 71 -13.19 -0.41 0.54
N ALA A 72 -12.93 -1.37 -0.36
CA ALA A 72 -11.70 -1.40 -1.13
C ALA A 72 -11.86 -0.47 -2.33
N VAL A 73 -10.79 0.26 -2.68
CA VAL A 73 -10.78 1.21 -3.80
C VAL A 73 -9.46 1.09 -4.56
N ARG A 74 -9.50 1.35 -5.87
CA ARG A 74 -8.31 1.53 -6.68
C ARG A 74 -7.99 3.02 -6.75
N ILE A 75 -6.77 3.41 -6.40
CA ILE A 75 -6.35 4.81 -6.43
C ILE A 75 -5.25 4.99 -7.47
N GLU A 76 -5.40 6.02 -8.30
CA GLU A 76 -4.39 6.49 -9.23
C GLU A 76 -4.01 7.93 -8.85
N VAL A 77 -2.74 8.15 -8.52
CA VAL A 77 -2.19 9.49 -8.25
C VAL A 77 -1.36 9.91 -9.45
N ARG A 78 -1.69 11.07 -10.01
CA ARG A 78 -0.97 11.72 -11.11
C ARG A 78 -0.23 12.92 -10.56
N GLU A 79 1.08 12.88 -10.67
CA GLU A 79 1.97 13.93 -10.21
C GLU A 79 2.20 14.99 -11.29
N VAL A 80 2.62 16.19 -10.87
CA VAL A 80 2.88 17.34 -11.76
C VAL A 80 3.97 17.04 -12.80
N ASP A 81 4.92 16.16 -12.45
CA ASP A 81 6.01 15.71 -13.32
C ASP A 81 5.58 14.63 -14.35
N GLY A 82 4.30 14.25 -14.35
CA GLY A 82 3.74 13.22 -15.23
C GLY A 82 3.90 11.79 -14.70
N THR A 83 4.49 11.60 -13.52
CA THR A 83 4.57 10.29 -12.86
C THR A 83 3.17 9.83 -12.42
N VAL A 84 2.89 8.54 -12.62
CA VAL A 84 1.64 7.90 -12.21
C VAL A 84 1.93 6.83 -11.18
N PHE A 85 1.33 6.94 -10.01
CA PHE A 85 1.36 5.91 -8.96
C PHE A 85 -0.01 5.24 -8.87
N THR A 86 -0.06 3.92 -8.90
CA THR A 86 -1.31 3.14 -8.72
C THR A 86 -1.23 2.34 -7.44
N ASP A 87 -2.20 2.53 -6.54
CA ASP A 87 -2.32 1.77 -5.29
C ASP A 87 -3.69 1.08 -5.19
N LEU A 88 -3.72 -0.08 -4.53
CA LEU A 88 -4.94 -0.88 -4.28
C LEU A 88 -5.17 -1.00 -2.77
N ILE A 89 -6.06 -0.17 -2.23
CA ILE A 89 -6.31 -0.13 -0.80
C ILE A 89 -7.42 -1.10 -0.43
N HIS A 90 -7.09 -2.04 0.48
CA HIS A 90 -8.01 -3.06 0.97
C HIS A 90 -8.67 -2.63 2.28
N THR A 91 -9.89 -3.12 2.52
CA THR A 91 -10.67 -2.84 3.73
C THR A 91 -9.96 -3.33 5.00
N ARG A 92 -9.96 -2.54 6.08
CA ARG A 92 -9.65 -3.08 7.41
C ARG A 92 -10.87 -3.83 7.95
N ARG A 93 -10.72 -5.13 8.23
CA ARG A 93 -11.74 -5.90 8.95
C ARG A 93 -11.85 -5.32 10.36
N ARG A 94 -13.01 -4.76 10.71
CA ARG A 94 -13.32 -4.30 12.07
C ARG A 94 -13.06 -5.43 13.08
N PRO A 95 -12.33 -5.20 14.18
CA PRO A 95 -12.30 -6.16 15.28
C PRO A 95 -13.74 -6.34 15.75
N ALA A 96 -14.22 -7.58 15.72
CA ALA A 96 -15.49 -7.90 16.36
C ALA A 96 -15.35 -7.55 17.84
N SER A 97 -16.29 -6.74 18.35
CA SER A 97 -16.41 -6.48 19.78
C SER A 97 -16.54 -7.82 20.49
N GLU A 98 -15.66 -8.07 21.46
CA GLU A 98 -15.78 -9.21 22.38
C GLU A 98 -17.07 -9.05 23.17
N ALA A 99 -18.13 -9.72 22.70
CA ALA A 99 -19.31 -10.01 23.49
C ALA A 99 -19.67 -11.48 23.23
N ASP A 100 -19.71 -12.22 24.34
CA ASP A 100 -20.08 -13.62 24.51
C ASP A 100 -19.24 -14.71 23.82
N SER A 101 -18.26 -15.17 24.61
CA SER A 101 -17.74 -16.52 24.53
C SER A 101 -18.74 -17.50 25.18
N THR A 102 -19.43 -18.31 24.38
CA THR A 102 -19.81 -19.67 24.79
C THR A 102 -19.64 -20.60 23.60
N ALA A 103 -18.84 -21.64 23.83
CA ALA A 103 -18.23 -22.52 22.84
C ALA A 103 -19.19 -23.55 22.23
N ALA A 104 -18.93 -23.96 20.98
CA ALA A 104 -18.46 -25.32 20.66
C ALA A 104 -18.05 -25.44 19.17
N PRO A 105 -17.04 -26.28 18.83
CA PRO A 105 -16.34 -26.22 17.55
C PRO A 105 -16.96 -27.17 16.51
N THR A 106 -17.10 -26.73 15.26
CA THR A 106 -17.16 -27.65 14.13
C THR A 106 -16.00 -27.37 13.16
N ARG A 107 -15.10 -28.34 13.14
CA ARG A 107 -13.93 -28.45 12.30
C ARG A 107 -14.38 -28.62 10.84
N ARG A 108 -14.28 -27.56 10.03
CA ARG A 108 -14.13 -27.69 8.57
C ARG A 108 -13.10 -26.70 8.07
N GLY A 109 -12.14 -27.24 7.33
CA GLY A 109 -10.89 -26.59 7.02
C GLY A 109 -11.06 -25.36 6.14
N ARG A 110 -10.50 -24.26 6.61
CA ARG A 110 -9.69 -23.39 5.78
C ARG A 110 -8.51 -23.06 6.67
N ARG A 111 -7.30 -23.49 6.29
CA ARG A 111 -6.09 -22.94 6.89
C ARG A 111 -6.16 -21.43 6.59
N ALA A 112 -6.73 -20.66 7.52
CA ALA A 112 -6.47 -19.25 7.60
C ALA A 112 -4.96 -19.20 7.77
N ARG A 113 -4.24 -18.92 6.67
CA ARG A 113 -2.85 -18.51 6.72
C ARG A 113 -2.90 -17.38 7.74
N GLN A 114 -2.40 -17.65 8.94
CA GLN A 114 -2.23 -16.63 9.96
C GLN A 114 -1.35 -15.60 9.28
N GLN A 115 -1.97 -14.54 8.74
CA GLN A 115 -1.22 -13.43 8.19
C GLN A 115 -0.58 -12.83 9.42
N GLN A 116 0.69 -13.15 9.59
CA GLN A 116 1.50 -12.59 10.65
C GLN A 116 1.40 -11.06 10.48
N PRO A 117 1.07 -10.32 11.55
CA PRO A 117 0.96 -8.87 11.46
C PRO A 117 2.26 -8.30 10.88
N PRO A 118 2.18 -7.26 10.03
CA PRO A 118 3.37 -6.68 9.42
C PRO A 118 4.34 -6.25 10.51
N VAL A 119 5.59 -6.70 10.40
CA VAL A 119 6.65 -6.28 11.31
C VAL A 119 7.04 -4.86 10.92
N LEU A 120 6.83 -3.91 11.83
CA LEU A 120 7.25 -2.53 11.65
C LEU A 120 8.65 -2.36 12.22
N VAL A 121 9.53 -1.73 11.44
CA VAL A 121 10.86 -1.34 11.90
C VAL A 121 10.93 0.17 11.91
N GLU A 122 11.24 0.73 13.08
CA GLU A 122 11.41 2.17 13.25
C GLU A 122 12.85 2.58 12.89
N VAL A 123 12.97 3.67 12.12
CA VAL A 123 14.24 4.28 11.76
C VAL A 123 14.17 5.75 12.12
N THR A 124 15.11 6.21 12.96
CA THR A 124 15.17 7.59 13.44
C THR A 124 16.48 8.27 13.06
N GLY A 125 16.41 9.59 12.87
CA GLY A 125 17.53 10.45 12.56
C GLY A 125 17.25 11.89 12.99
N ASP A 126 18.32 12.64 13.23
CA ASP A 126 18.28 14.01 13.71
C ASP A 126 18.98 14.95 12.71
N GLY A 127 18.83 16.27 12.91
CA GLY A 127 19.48 17.29 12.08
C GLY A 127 18.65 17.71 10.85
N PHE A 128 17.38 17.32 10.80
CA PHE A 128 16.44 17.77 9.78
C PHE A 128 15.84 19.14 10.13
N VAL A 129 15.41 19.87 9.11
CA VAL A 129 14.64 21.10 9.30
C VAL A 129 13.20 20.74 9.70
N PRO A 130 12.57 21.43 10.66
CA PRO A 130 11.17 21.17 11.01
C PRO A 130 10.24 21.32 9.80
N GLY A 131 9.41 20.30 9.55
CA GLY A 131 8.48 20.26 8.41
C GLY A 131 9.11 19.88 7.07
N GLU A 132 10.39 19.50 7.05
CA GLU A 132 11.08 19.05 5.85
C GLU A 132 10.57 17.69 5.34
N ASP A 133 10.51 17.53 4.01
CA ASP A 133 10.25 16.25 3.35
C ASP A 133 11.48 15.33 3.44
N ILE A 134 11.30 14.14 4.01
CA ILE A 134 12.37 13.16 4.24
C ILE A 134 12.17 11.97 3.30
N ALA A 135 13.09 11.81 2.35
CA ALA A 135 13.12 10.61 1.52
C ALA A 135 13.67 9.43 2.33
N VAL A 136 12.96 8.31 2.30
CA VAL A 136 13.38 7.04 2.93
C VAL A 136 13.78 6.07 1.82
N ALA A 137 15.03 5.63 1.83
CA ALA A 137 15.58 4.72 0.82
C ALA A 137 16.27 3.52 1.47
N VAL A 138 16.21 2.37 0.83
CA VAL A 138 16.96 1.17 1.23
C VAL A 138 18.23 1.07 0.38
N ILE A 139 19.38 0.83 1.01
CA ILE A 139 20.63 0.57 0.31
C ILE A 139 20.59 -0.87 -0.20
N VAL A 140 20.47 -1.00 -1.51
CA VAL A 140 20.35 -2.30 -2.19
C VAL A 140 21.70 -2.87 -2.63
N ALA A 141 22.73 -2.01 -2.74
CA ALA A 141 24.08 -2.38 -3.15
C ALA A 141 25.10 -1.31 -2.75
N HIS A 142 26.37 -1.72 -2.66
CA HIS A 142 27.52 -0.83 -2.47
C HIS A 142 28.45 -0.94 -3.69
N THR A 143 29.08 0.17 -4.05
CA THR A 143 30.12 0.21 -5.09
C THR A 143 31.16 1.25 -4.72
N ASP A 144 32.37 1.09 -5.24
CA ASP A 144 33.46 2.02 -5.00
C ASP A 144 33.46 3.16 -6.02
N ALA A 145 33.82 4.35 -5.56
CA ALA A 145 34.08 5.47 -6.46
C ALA A 145 35.45 5.30 -7.15
N THR A 146 35.56 5.78 -8.39
CA THR A 146 36.83 5.87 -9.13
C THR A 146 37.75 6.91 -8.49
N GLY A 147 39.02 6.94 -8.91
CA GLY A 147 39.98 7.96 -8.48
C GLY A 147 39.61 9.41 -8.86
N THR A 148 38.60 9.61 -9.70
CA THR A 148 38.04 10.94 -10.04
C THR A 148 36.77 11.26 -9.27
N GLY A 149 36.32 10.37 -8.37
CA GLY A 149 35.08 10.52 -7.61
C GLY A 149 33.79 10.12 -8.34
N ALA A 150 33.90 9.45 -9.51
CA ALA A 150 32.71 8.95 -10.22
C ALA A 150 32.33 7.55 -9.71
N ALA A 151 31.05 7.23 -9.65
CA ALA A 151 30.58 5.89 -9.30
C ALA A 151 29.56 5.38 -10.33
N ARG A 152 29.52 4.06 -10.54
CA ARG A 152 28.51 3.40 -11.37
C ARG A 152 28.10 2.09 -10.72
N ALA A 153 26.81 1.93 -10.48
CA ALA A 153 26.22 0.67 -10.05
C ALA A 153 25.31 0.10 -11.16
N LEU A 154 25.26 -1.23 -11.26
CA LEU A 154 24.26 -1.95 -12.04
C LEU A 154 23.41 -2.74 -11.05
N LEU A 155 22.10 -2.58 -11.14
CA LEU A 155 21.14 -3.28 -10.29
C LEU A 155 20.41 -4.30 -11.14
N ASP A 156 20.41 -5.54 -10.70
CA ASP A 156 19.57 -6.58 -11.29
C ASP A 156 18.26 -6.72 -10.48
N GLN A 157 17.25 -7.30 -11.11
CA GLN A 157 15.92 -7.41 -10.51
C GLN A 157 15.89 -8.37 -9.32
N ARG A 158 16.77 -9.38 -9.29
CA ARG A 158 16.85 -10.33 -8.18
C ARG A 158 17.42 -9.68 -6.93
N GLN A 159 18.34 -8.73 -7.07
CA GLN A 159 18.85 -7.92 -5.97
C GLN A 159 17.75 -7.07 -5.32
N LEU A 160 16.82 -6.56 -6.13
CA LEU A 160 15.65 -5.83 -5.63
C LEU A 160 14.64 -6.77 -4.95
N ASP A 161 14.41 -7.96 -5.52
CA ASP A 161 13.50 -8.95 -4.95
C ASP A 161 14.01 -9.51 -3.61
N ALA A 162 15.34 -9.58 -3.41
CA ALA A 162 15.97 -10.05 -2.18
C ALA A 162 15.84 -9.07 -1.00
N LEU A 163 15.29 -7.87 -1.20
CA LEU A 163 15.10 -6.85 -0.16
C LEU A 163 14.07 -7.24 0.91
N ALA A 164 13.32 -8.33 0.70
CA ALA A 164 12.38 -8.84 1.68
C ALA A 164 13.01 -9.82 2.69
N GLU A 165 14.23 -10.29 2.43
CA GLU A 165 14.77 -11.52 3.05
C GLU A 165 16.04 -11.30 3.90
N SER A 166 16.58 -10.08 3.98
CA SER A 166 17.85 -9.83 4.69
C SER A 166 17.84 -8.52 5.50
N PRO A 167 18.73 -8.35 6.48
CA PRO A 167 18.92 -7.08 7.16
C PRO A 167 19.44 -6.04 6.18
N HIS A 168 18.91 -4.81 6.26
CA HIS A 168 19.22 -3.77 5.30
C HIS A 168 19.75 -2.49 5.96
N GLU A 169 20.37 -1.64 5.16
CA GLU A 169 20.69 -0.27 5.54
C GLU A 169 19.63 0.65 4.95
N VAL A 170 19.10 1.56 5.77
CA VAL A 170 18.13 2.57 5.39
C VAL A 170 18.79 3.94 5.48
N VAL A 171 18.53 4.76 4.47
CA VAL A 171 18.91 6.15 4.40
C VAL A 171 17.68 7.02 4.62
N LEU A 172 17.77 7.93 5.59
CA LEU A 172 16.89 9.09 5.69
C LEU A 172 17.62 10.27 5.06
N TYR A 173 17.03 10.87 4.04
CA TYR A 173 17.59 11.99 3.31
C TYR A 173 16.66 13.20 3.37
N GLY A 174 17.10 14.26 4.03
CA GLY A 174 16.42 15.55 4.04
C GLY A 174 16.58 16.26 2.70
N ARG A 175 15.45 16.50 2.00
CA ARG A 175 15.47 17.10 0.66
C ARG A 175 15.77 18.59 0.61
N ILE A 176 15.65 19.29 1.74
CA ILE A 176 15.92 20.72 1.90
C ILE A 176 17.30 20.93 2.53
N SER A 177 17.59 20.24 3.63
CA SER A 177 18.83 20.33 4.40
C SER A 177 20.00 19.56 3.78
N GLY A 178 19.70 18.53 2.99
CA GLY A 178 20.70 17.57 2.52
C GLY A 178 21.19 16.61 3.62
N THR A 179 20.61 16.67 4.82
CA THR A 179 20.98 15.80 5.94
C THR A 179 20.78 14.34 5.56
N THR A 180 21.84 13.54 5.70
CA THR A 180 21.84 12.11 5.37
C THR A 180 22.11 11.29 6.62
N VAL A 181 21.17 10.44 7.01
CA VAL A 181 21.29 9.54 8.15
C VAL A 181 21.17 8.10 7.67
N VAL A 182 22.22 7.31 7.90
CA VAL A 182 22.23 5.87 7.56
C VAL A 182 22.04 5.04 8.83
N ARG A 183 21.13 4.05 8.78
CA ARG A 183 20.83 3.14 9.89
C ARG A 183 20.70 1.72 9.39
N ARG A 184 21.18 0.77 10.19
CA ARG A 184 20.92 -0.66 9.97
C ARG A 184 19.57 -1.03 10.57
N VAL A 185 18.78 -1.77 9.80
CA VAL A 185 17.53 -2.38 10.23
C VAL A 185 17.71 -3.90 10.27
N PRO A 186 17.15 -4.56 11.30
CA PRO A 186 17.25 -6.01 11.49
C PRO A 186 16.52 -6.81 10.41
#